data_AF-A0A8J5CIW5-F1
#
_entry.id   AF-A0A8J5CIW5-F1
#
_cell.length_a   1.000
_cell.length_b   1.000
_cell.length_c   1.000
_cell.angle_alpha   90.00
_cell.angle_beta   90.00
_cell.angle_gamma   90.00
#
_symmetry.space_group_name_H-M   'P 1'
#
loop_
_entity.id
_entity.type
_entity.pdbx_description
1 polymer ?
#
loop_
_entity_poly.entity_id
_entity_poly.type
_entity_poly.pdbx_seq_one_letter_code
_entity_poly.pdbx_strand_id
1 'polypeptide(L)'
;MNIRNFPMKLLLSHVDTKSQLTEFLGKRLLKHFSGSNEGLVVVYGSSAYSNDNIISQNMSTHNHEEADTQIPLHVIDAARQGTSTRDMYVWSPDTDVFLLLIYLVANHTIPGQLKMLTGRAKFFRTIDIKERCTAIGTEKSKALIGLHNFTGADWGGKFFSISKKAWITKFLQLPSSSKIIKTFQIFGCSDSLPEADVVNVETFVCSVYSSKSLCMMTSTRERALWLIGHLECEITRARLPSKGQVLRKFYFHHGIEKKTKPVAAKEVIEAVLLIWGRAGIPTSALRTAKEKLLSLVAKYESLQKHQKRASETARMKEEMFKGDLEDLFDVASSDALDRMTVEEDK
;
A
#
# COMPACT_ATOMS: atom_id res chain seq x y z
N MET A 1 11.14 15.81 -41.39
CA MET A 1 11.19 14.55 -40.60
C MET A 1 9.77 14.22 -40.17
N ASN A 2 9.21 13.06 -40.59
CA ASN A 2 7.82 12.71 -40.32
C ASN A 2 7.70 12.08 -38.91
N ILE A 3 7.35 12.89 -37.92
CA ILE A 3 7.29 12.49 -36.49
C ILE A 3 6.31 11.33 -36.25
N ARG A 4 5.33 11.11 -37.14
CA ARG A 4 4.35 10.02 -37.01
C ARG A 4 4.96 8.61 -36.91
N ASN A 5 6.14 8.41 -37.49
CA ASN A 5 6.81 7.10 -37.51
C ASN A 5 8.02 7.03 -36.55
N PHE A 6 8.26 8.07 -35.76
CA PHE A 6 9.38 8.08 -34.82
C PHE A 6 8.96 7.44 -33.50
N PRO A 7 9.70 6.44 -32.96
CA PRO A 7 9.32 5.79 -31.72
C PRO A 7 9.33 6.79 -30.56
N MET A 8 8.19 6.96 -29.88
CA MET A 8 8.09 7.84 -28.71
C MET A 8 9.13 7.52 -27.62
N LYS A 9 9.48 6.24 -27.46
CA LYS A 9 10.51 5.81 -26.51
C LYS A 9 11.89 6.39 -26.84
N LEU A 10 12.22 6.53 -28.12
CA LEU A 10 13.48 7.10 -28.60
C LEU A 10 13.44 8.64 -28.53
N LEU A 11 12.28 9.25 -28.76
CA LEU A 11 12.12 10.69 -28.57
C LEU A 11 12.25 11.08 -27.09
N LEU A 12 11.81 10.21 -26.17
CA LEU A 12 11.86 10.46 -24.73
C LEU A 12 13.08 9.82 -24.05
N SER A 13 14.09 9.36 -24.80
CA SER A 13 15.28 8.76 -24.18
C SER A 13 16.38 9.76 -23.85
N HIS A 14 16.42 10.93 -24.52
CA HIS A 14 17.45 11.95 -24.30
C HIS A 14 16.90 13.17 -23.56
N VAL A 15 17.72 13.83 -22.74
CA VAL A 15 17.31 15.03 -21.98
C VAL A 15 16.97 16.19 -22.93
N ASP A 16 17.77 16.39 -23.98
CA ASP A 16 17.55 17.47 -24.96
C ASP A 16 16.23 17.34 -25.71
N THR A 17 15.89 16.12 -26.15
CA THR A 17 14.64 15.88 -26.89
C THR A 17 13.42 16.02 -25.98
N LYS A 18 13.53 15.64 -24.70
CA LYS A 18 12.50 15.94 -23.69
C LYS A 18 12.34 17.45 -23.50
N SER A 19 13.45 18.18 -23.34
CA SER A 19 13.45 19.63 -23.14
C SER A 19 12.80 20.36 -24.32
N GLN A 20 13.22 20.04 -25.55
CA GLN A 20 12.65 20.58 -26.78
C GLN A 20 11.16 20.26 -26.93
N LEU A 21 10.74 19.05 -26.56
CA LEU A 21 9.33 18.67 -26.59
C LEU A 21 8.51 19.47 -25.58
N THR A 22 9.01 19.63 -24.35
CA THR A 22 8.35 20.44 -23.31
C THR A 22 8.21 21.90 -23.76
N GLU A 23 9.27 22.49 -24.32
CA GLU A 23 9.23 23.85 -24.88
C GLU A 23 8.23 23.96 -26.04
N PHE A 24 8.26 23.02 -26.97
CA PHE A 24 7.33 23.01 -28.11
C PHE A 24 5.88 22.95 -27.65
N LEU A 25 5.55 22.06 -26.70
CA LEU A 25 4.22 21.93 -26.14
C LEU A 25 3.81 23.18 -25.36
N GLY A 26 4.69 23.73 -24.53
CA GLY A 26 4.45 24.97 -23.78
C GLY A 26 4.08 26.14 -24.68
N LYS A 27 4.88 26.38 -25.73
CA LYS A 27 4.59 27.44 -26.74
C LYS A 27 3.26 27.21 -27.46
N ARG A 28 2.93 25.95 -27.80
CA ARG A 28 1.67 25.62 -28.46
C ARG A 28 0.46 25.83 -27.54
N LEU A 29 0.58 25.50 -26.26
CA LEU A 29 -0.46 25.76 -25.27
C LEU A 29 -0.66 27.26 -25.08
N LEU A 30 0.40 28.06 -24.89
CA LEU A 30 0.27 29.52 -24.79
C LEU A 30 -0.45 30.13 -25.99
N LYS A 31 -0.11 29.68 -27.21
CA LYS A 31 -0.81 30.12 -28.44
C LYS A 31 -2.27 29.69 -28.49
N HIS A 32 -2.60 28.52 -27.94
CA HIS A 32 -3.98 28.04 -27.89
C HIS A 32 -4.83 28.88 -26.93
N PHE A 33 -4.26 29.26 -25.79
CA PHE A 33 -4.95 30.01 -24.73
C PHE A 33 -4.85 31.54 -24.89
N SER A 34 -4.09 32.08 -25.84
CA SER A 34 -3.90 33.53 -26.02
C SER A 34 -5.16 34.32 -26.36
N GLY A 35 -6.21 33.65 -26.84
CA GLY A 35 -7.52 34.26 -27.13
C GLY A 35 -8.63 33.84 -26.17
N SER A 36 -8.28 33.12 -25.10
CA SER A 36 -9.25 32.65 -24.10
C SER A 36 -9.30 33.61 -22.91
N ASN A 37 -10.39 33.57 -22.14
CA ASN A 37 -10.48 34.25 -20.84
C ASN A 37 -9.74 33.48 -19.73
N GLU A 38 -9.08 32.37 -20.07
CA GLU A 38 -8.41 31.50 -19.12
C GLU A 38 -6.92 31.85 -19.05
N GLY A 39 -6.45 31.99 -17.82
CA GLY A 39 -5.04 32.16 -17.53
C GLY A 39 -4.29 30.83 -17.56
N LEU A 40 -3.17 30.78 -18.27
CA LEU A 40 -2.31 29.61 -18.42
C LEU A 40 -0.88 29.96 -18.03
N VAL A 41 -0.30 29.16 -17.14
CA VAL A 41 1.13 29.18 -16.80
C VAL A 41 1.78 27.90 -17.34
N VAL A 42 2.89 28.05 -18.06
CA VAL A 42 3.72 26.93 -18.52
C VAL A 42 5.17 27.16 -18.13
N VAL A 43 5.89 26.07 -17.89
CA VAL A 43 7.31 26.09 -17.53
C VAL A 43 8.07 25.23 -18.51
N TYR A 44 9.18 25.75 -19.02
CA TYR A 44 10.16 24.98 -19.78
C TYR A 44 11.54 25.61 -19.64
N GLY A 45 12.57 24.76 -19.57
CA GLY A 45 13.91 25.20 -19.21
C GLY A 45 13.93 25.84 -17.82
N SER A 46 14.56 27.01 -17.72
CA SER A 46 14.70 27.78 -16.47
C SER A 46 13.75 28.98 -16.43
N SER A 47 12.61 28.89 -17.11
CA SER A 47 11.70 30.01 -17.28
C SER A 47 10.24 29.59 -17.21
N ALA A 48 9.44 30.44 -16.57
CA ALA A 48 8.00 30.36 -16.52
C ALA A 48 7.39 31.42 -17.42
N TYR A 49 6.33 31.04 -18.13
CA TYR A 49 5.64 31.87 -19.10
C TYR A 49 4.16 31.85 -18.81
N SER A 50 3.50 32.97 -19.05
CA SER A 50 2.07 33.12 -18.85
C SER A 50 1.45 33.93 -19.99
N ASN A 51 0.19 33.65 -20.33
CA ASN A 51 -0.59 34.43 -21.29
C ASN A 51 -1.30 35.64 -20.65
N ASP A 52 -1.28 35.74 -19.32
CA ASP A 52 -1.86 36.84 -18.53
C ASP A 52 -0.91 37.19 -17.36
N ASN A 53 -1.17 38.30 -16.65
CA ASN A 53 -0.44 38.73 -15.46
C ASN A 53 -0.83 37.90 -14.21
N ILE A 54 -0.59 36.59 -14.30
CA ILE A 54 -0.90 35.58 -13.26
C ILE A 54 0.31 35.35 -12.35
N ILE A 55 1.50 35.35 -12.94
CA ILE A 55 2.77 35.11 -12.23
C ILE A 55 3.59 36.38 -12.13
N SER A 56 4.32 36.51 -11.03
CA SER A 56 5.08 37.71 -10.72
C SER A 56 6.36 37.71 -11.55
N GLN A 57 6.94 38.88 -11.78
CA GLN A 57 8.22 38.98 -12.50
C GLN A 57 9.32 38.16 -11.81
N ASN A 58 9.28 38.04 -10.48
CA ASN A 58 10.24 37.24 -9.72
C ASN A 58 10.13 35.73 -10.00
N MET A 59 9.02 35.28 -10.59
CA MET A 59 8.75 33.89 -10.93
C MET A 59 9.04 33.56 -12.39
N SER A 60 9.44 34.55 -13.21
CA SER A 60 9.69 34.34 -14.65
C SER A 60 10.92 33.49 -14.94
N THR A 61 11.91 33.48 -14.04
CA THR A 61 13.14 32.69 -14.17
C THR A 61 13.46 31.97 -12.87
N HIS A 62 13.90 30.71 -12.95
CA HIS A 62 14.21 29.90 -11.78
C HIS A 62 15.33 28.90 -12.07
N ASN A 63 16.03 28.46 -11.02
CA ASN A 63 16.93 27.30 -11.04
C ASN A 63 16.29 26.06 -10.39
N HIS A 64 14.96 26.09 -10.17
CA HIS A 64 14.22 24.99 -9.59
C HIS A 64 14.25 23.76 -10.51
N GLU A 65 14.71 22.62 -10.01
CA GLU A 65 14.89 21.39 -10.80
C GLU A 65 13.59 20.59 -10.94
N GLU A 66 12.85 20.40 -9.83
CA GLU A 66 11.68 19.54 -9.81
C GLU A 66 10.37 20.30 -10.10
N ALA A 67 9.56 19.76 -11.02
CA ALA A 67 8.31 20.38 -11.44
C ALA A 67 7.19 20.24 -10.39
N ASP A 68 7.24 19.17 -9.59
CA ASP A 68 6.21 18.81 -8.61
C ASP A 68 6.07 19.84 -7.47
N THR A 69 7.18 20.49 -7.12
CA THR A 69 7.33 21.54 -6.11
C THR A 69 7.19 22.94 -6.72
N GLN A 70 7.61 23.11 -7.97
CA GLN A 70 7.41 24.36 -8.71
C GLN A 70 5.92 24.66 -9.00
N ILE A 71 5.11 23.65 -9.30
CA ILE A 71 3.67 23.82 -9.57
C ILE A 71 2.93 24.46 -8.36
N PRO A 72 3.00 23.92 -7.13
CA PRO A 72 2.44 24.56 -5.94
C PRO A 72 2.96 25.98 -5.68
N LEU A 73 4.22 26.27 -6.02
CA LEU A 73 4.79 27.61 -5.87
C LEU A 73 4.07 28.63 -6.78
N HIS A 74 3.80 28.26 -8.03
CA HIS A 74 2.98 29.09 -8.94
C HIS A 74 1.55 29.27 -8.44
N VAL A 75 0.95 28.25 -7.81
CA VAL A 75 -0.38 28.38 -7.19
C VAL A 75 -0.37 29.42 -6.07
N ILE A 76 0.64 29.41 -5.20
CA ILE A 76 0.78 30.42 -4.12
C ILE A 76 1.00 31.81 -4.69
N ASP A 77 1.87 31.95 -5.68
CA ASP A 77 2.16 33.24 -6.33
C ASP A 77 0.91 33.82 -7.01
N ALA A 78 0.18 32.99 -7.76
CA ALA A 78 -1.08 33.37 -8.40
C ALA A 78 -2.17 33.72 -7.36
N ALA A 79 -2.25 32.98 -6.25
CA ALA A 79 -3.18 33.25 -5.15
C ALA A 79 -2.90 34.58 -4.44
N ARG A 80 -1.64 35.01 -4.41
CA ARG A 80 -1.23 36.31 -3.83
C ARG A 80 -1.42 37.46 -4.81
N GLN A 81 -1.55 37.17 -6.09
CA GLN A 81 -1.72 38.18 -7.13
C GLN A 81 -3.19 38.49 -7.41
N GLY A 82 -3.52 39.77 -7.26
CA GLY A 82 -4.81 40.33 -7.61
C GLY A 82 -5.76 40.50 -6.43
N THR A 83 -6.78 41.33 -6.65
CA THR A 83 -7.89 41.60 -5.70
C THR A 83 -9.10 40.70 -5.94
N SER A 84 -9.13 39.97 -7.06
CA SER A 84 -10.25 39.14 -7.49
C SER A 84 -9.99 37.66 -7.25
N THR A 85 -11.01 36.94 -6.77
CA THR A 85 -10.98 35.49 -6.60
C THR A 85 -10.81 34.77 -7.94
N ARG A 86 -9.82 33.88 -8.04
CA ARG A 86 -9.53 33.09 -9.24
C ARG A 86 -9.64 31.61 -8.95
N ASP A 87 -10.29 30.87 -9.83
CA ASP A 87 -10.34 29.41 -9.79
C ASP A 87 -9.09 28.83 -10.46
N MET A 88 -8.41 27.92 -9.78
CA MET A 88 -7.14 27.34 -10.21
C MET A 88 -7.27 25.84 -10.48
N TYR A 89 -6.73 25.43 -11.62
CA TYR A 89 -6.76 24.05 -12.09
C TYR A 89 -5.34 23.56 -12.34
N VAL A 90 -4.89 22.56 -11.57
CA VAL A 90 -3.56 21.97 -11.66
C VAL A 90 -3.64 20.66 -12.44
N TRP A 91 -2.95 20.57 -13.58
CA TRP A 91 -2.82 19.33 -14.34
C TRP A 91 -1.63 18.53 -13.83
N SER A 92 -1.88 17.42 -13.15
CA SER A 92 -0.82 16.47 -12.81
C SER A 92 -1.36 15.06 -12.55
N PRO A 93 -0.70 14.00 -13.05
CA PRO A 93 -0.96 12.64 -12.63
C PRO A 93 -0.28 12.27 -11.30
N ASP A 94 0.59 13.15 -10.79
CA ASP A 94 1.54 12.84 -9.72
C ASP A 94 0.89 12.90 -8.32
N THR A 95 1.28 11.96 -7.45
CA THR A 95 0.81 11.94 -6.06
C THR A 95 1.53 13.00 -5.22
N ASP A 96 2.76 13.35 -5.56
CA ASP A 96 3.56 14.28 -4.76
C ASP A 96 3.02 15.70 -4.94
N VAL A 97 2.64 16.07 -6.17
CA VAL A 97 1.86 17.29 -6.45
C VAL A 97 0.55 17.31 -5.66
N PHE A 98 -0.19 16.19 -5.62
CA PHE A 98 -1.44 16.13 -4.86
C PHE A 98 -1.21 16.44 -3.37
N LEU A 99 -0.19 15.84 -2.76
CA LEU A 99 0.12 16.03 -1.34
C LEU A 99 0.63 17.44 -1.04
N LEU A 100 1.43 18.02 -1.93
CA LEU A 100 1.89 19.40 -1.82
C LEU A 100 0.73 20.40 -1.89
N LEU A 101 -0.26 20.18 -2.78
CA LEU A 101 -1.46 21.02 -2.85
C LEU A 101 -2.32 20.92 -1.57
N ILE A 102 -2.46 19.71 -1.00
CA ILE A 102 -3.15 19.50 0.28
C ILE A 102 -2.44 20.27 1.40
N TYR A 103 -1.11 20.16 1.48
CA TYR A 103 -0.30 20.88 2.45
C TYR A 103 -0.43 22.40 2.30
N LEU A 104 -0.39 22.88 1.06
CA LEU A 104 -0.52 24.30 0.73
C LEU A 104 -1.87 24.87 1.20
N VAL A 105 -2.99 24.19 0.93
CA VAL A 105 -4.32 24.62 1.41
C VAL A 105 -4.43 24.55 2.94
N ALA A 106 -3.74 23.61 3.57
CA ALA A 106 -3.75 23.49 5.03
C ALA A 106 -2.96 24.60 5.75
N ASN A 107 -2.03 25.27 5.05
CA ASN A 107 -1.18 26.33 5.61
C ASN A 107 -1.50 27.73 5.09
N HIS A 108 -2.18 27.84 3.95
CA HIS A 108 -2.46 29.11 3.29
C HIS A 108 -3.93 29.24 2.91
N THR A 109 -4.44 30.46 3.00
CA THR A 109 -5.75 30.79 2.44
C THR A 109 -5.59 30.99 0.94
N ILE A 110 -6.16 30.07 0.17
CA ILE A 110 -6.19 30.15 -1.29
C ILE A 110 -7.55 30.73 -1.70
N PRO A 111 -7.62 31.85 -2.43
CA PRO A 111 -8.89 32.36 -2.94
C PRO A 111 -9.43 31.47 -4.07
N GLY A 112 -10.76 31.51 -4.30
CA GLY A 112 -11.41 30.73 -5.36
C GLY A 112 -11.39 29.20 -5.15
N GLN A 113 -11.55 28.42 -6.20
CA GLN A 113 -11.43 26.96 -6.16
C GLN A 113 -9.99 26.53 -6.45
N LEU A 114 -9.59 25.39 -5.88
CA LEU A 114 -8.33 24.72 -6.25
C LEU A 114 -8.61 23.27 -6.58
N LYS A 115 -8.49 22.91 -7.85
CA LYS A 115 -8.81 21.60 -8.37
C LYS A 115 -7.61 20.97 -9.05
N MET A 116 -7.43 19.67 -8.85
CA MET A 116 -6.42 18.87 -9.54
C MET A 116 -7.08 18.00 -10.60
N LEU A 117 -6.60 18.13 -11.83
CA LEU A 117 -7.04 17.36 -12.99
C LEU A 117 -6.05 16.22 -13.21
N THR A 118 -6.54 14.98 -13.13
CA THR A 118 -5.71 13.78 -13.14
C THR A 118 -6.39 12.60 -13.86
N GLY A 119 -5.61 11.57 -14.19
CA GLY A 119 -6.08 10.42 -14.98
C GLY A 119 -6.06 10.65 -16.48
N ARG A 120 -6.33 9.60 -17.26
CA ARG A 120 -6.30 9.62 -18.74
C ARG A 120 -7.57 9.05 -19.31
N ALA A 121 -8.06 9.64 -20.41
CA ALA A 121 -9.24 9.20 -21.15
C ALA A 121 -10.43 8.91 -20.20
N LYS A 122 -10.94 7.67 -20.20
CA LYS A 122 -12.08 7.24 -19.37
C LYS A 122 -11.85 7.34 -17.85
N PHE A 123 -10.61 7.52 -17.39
CA PHE A 123 -10.27 7.68 -15.97
C PHE A 123 -9.93 9.12 -15.59
N PHE A 124 -10.12 10.07 -16.52
CA PHE A 124 -9.99 11.49 -16.24
C PHE A 124 -10.96 11.89 -15.14
N ARG A 125 -10.45 12.61 -14.14
CA ARG A 125 -11.23 13.07 -13.00
C ARG A 125 -10.67 14.37 -12.46
N THR A 126 -11.56 15.11 -11.82
CA THR A 126 -11.22 16.35 -11.10
C THR A 126 -11.32 16.08 -9.60
N ILE A 127 -10.30 16.49 -8.86
CA ILE A 127 -10.25 16.38 -7.40
C ILE A 127 -10.26 17.79 -6.82
N ASP A 128 -11.25 18.11 -6.01
CA ASP A 128 -11.28 19.37 -5.24
C ASP A 128 -10.34 19.25 -4.03
N ILE A 129 -9.29 20.07 -4.00
CA ILE A 129 -8.27 20.00 -2.96
C ILE A 129 -8.82 20.52 -1.63
N LYS A 130 -9.66 21.56 -1.67
CA LYS A 130 -10.23 22.15 -0.45
C LYS A 130 -11.21 21.21 0.22
N GLU A 131 -12.10 20.60 -0.56
CA GLU A 131 -13.01 19.56 -0.07
C GLU A 131 -12.24 18.42 0.61
N ARG A 132 -11.13 17.98 0.00
CA ARG A 132 -10.28 16.92 0.57
C ARG A 132 -9.59 17.36 1.86
N CYS A 133 -9.06 18.59 1.93
CA CYS A 133 -8.52 19.14 3.18
C CYS A 133 -9.58 19.21 4.28
N THR A 134 -10.82 19.62 3.96
CA THR A 134 -11.94 19.62 4.91
C THR A 134 -12.25 18.22 5.41
N ALA A 135 -12.30 17.22 4.52
CA ALA A 135 -12.58 15.84 4.89
C ALA A 135 -11.46 15.20 5.75
N ILE A 136 -10.20 15.55 5.49
CA ILE A 136 -9.04 15.04 6.21
C ILE A 136 -8.83 15.77 7.55
N GLY A 137 -9.13 17.06 7.58
CA GLY A 137 -8.84 17.98 8.68
C GLY A 137 -7.47 18.65 8.54
N THR A 138 -7.37 19.89 9.01
CA THR A 138 -6.19 20.75 8.86
C THR A 138 -4.91 20.13 9.40
N GLU A 139 -4.94 19.65 10.64
CA GLU A 139 -3.74 19.12 11.31
C GLU A 139 -3.20 17.86 10.63
N LYS A 140 -4.09 16.97 10.19
CA LYS A 140 -3.72 15.77 9.43
C LYS A 140 -3.19 16.13 8.06
N SER A 141 -3.79 17.10 7.39
CA SER A 141 -3.36 17.57 6.06
C SER A 141 -1.92 18.09 6.09
N LYS A 142 -1.54 18.84 7.14
CA LYS A 142 -0.16 19.30 7.35
C LYS A 142 0.84 18.15 7.57
N ALA A 143 0.40 17.07 8.19
CA ALA A 143 1.23 15.90 8.51
C ALA A 143 1.40 14.90 7.35
N LEU A 144 0.60 15.00 6.27
CA LEU A 144 0.60 13.99 5.21
C LEU A 144 1.93 13.89 4.45
N ILE A 145 2.66 15.00 4.29
CA ILE A 145 3.99 14.99 3.65
C ILE A 145 4.96 14.15 4.48
N GLY A 146 5.02 14.39 5.80
CA GLY A 146 5.85 13.61 6.71
C GLY A 146 5.49 12.12 6.70
N LEU A 147 4.20 11.79 6.70
CA LEU A 147 3.73 10.42 6.59
C LEU A 147 4.11 9.78 5.24
N HIS A 148 3.95 10.50 4.13
CA HIS A 148 4.27 9.99 2.79
C HIS A 148 5.75 9.62 2.69
N ASN A 149 6.63 10.53 3.12
CA ASN A 149 8.08 10.30 3.12
C ASN A 149 8.47 9.16 4.06
N PHE A 150 7.88 9.10 5.26
CA PHE A 150 8.15 8.06 6.24
C PHE A 150 7.76 6.66 5.74
N THR A 151 6.63 6.54 5.06
CA THR A 151 6.08 5.23 4.66
C THR A 151 6.62 4.71 3.31
N GLY A 152 7.48 5.50 2.67
CA GLY A 152 8.14 5.20 1.40
C GLY A 152 7.61 6.06 0.26
N ALA A 153 8.34 7.11 -0.07
CA ALA A 153 8.24 7.84 -1.35
C ALA A 153 9.02 7.11 -2.46
N ASP A 154 9.11 7.69 -3.65
CA ASP A 154 9.79 7.10 -4.82
C ASP A 154 11.28 6.80 -4.57
N TRP A 155 11.91 7.53 -3.65
CA TRP A 155 13.34 7.47 -3.32
C TRP A 155 13.64 6.71 -2.02
N GLY A 156 12.61 6.30 -1.27
CA GLY A 156 12.73 5.83 0.12
C GLY A 156 12.61 4.31 0.31
N GLY A 157 13.21 3.82 1.39
CA GLY A 157 12.92 2.47 1.90
C GLY A 157 11.43 2.34 2.26
N LYS A 158 10.87 1.15 2.04
CA LYS A 158 9.47 0.85 2.38
C LYS A 158 9.38 -0.16 3.52
N PHE A 159 8.43 0.07 4.41
CA PHE A 159 8.11 -0.87 5.47
C PHE A 159 7.59 -2.20 4.89
N PHE A 160 8.23 -3.31 5.27
CA PHE A 160 7.92 -4.62 4.71
C PHE A 160 6.45 -5.00 4.96
N SER A 161 5.77 -5.42 3.90
CA SER A 161 4.43 -6.02 3.95
C SER A 161 3.29 -5.04 4.32
N ILE A 162 3.51 -3.72 4.44
CA ILE A 162 2.44 -2.74 4.70
C ILE A 162 2.20 -1.88 3.45
N SER A 163 0.94 -1.76 3.03
CA SER A 163 0.57 -0.90 1.89
C SER A 163 0.38 0.56 2.31
N LYS A 164 0.59 1.53 1.39
CA LYS A 164 0.26 2.95 1.63
C LYS A 164 -1.19 3.13 2.09
N LYS A 165 -2.12 2.34 1.55
CA LYS A 165 -3.53 2.34 1.98
C LYS A 165 -3.67 2.02 3.47
N ALA A 166 -2.94 1.02 3.99
CA ALA A 166 -3.00 0.66 5.40
C ALA A 166 -2.45 1.78 6.30
N TRP A 167 -1.32 2.38 5.92
CA TRP A 167 -0.75 3.54 6.61
C TRP A 167 -1.73 4.71 6.69
N ILE A 168 -2.27 5.12 5.54
CA ILE A 168 -3.22 6.24 5.45
C ILE A 168 -4.49 5.92 6.24
N THR A 169 -5.03 4.71 6.14
CA THR A 169 -6.25 4.31 6.87
C THR A 169 -6.03 4.44 8.38
N LYS A 170 -4.91 3.94 8.90
CA LYS A 170 -4.62 4.02 10.33
C LYS A 170 -4.36 5.47 10.78
N PHE A 171 -3.63 6.23 9.96
CA PHE A 171 -3.36 7.64 10.22
C PHE A 171 -4.65 8.47 10.30
N LEU A 172 -5.59 8.27 9.36
CA LEU A 172 -6.86 8.99 9.35
C LEU A 172 -7.76 8.66 10.55
N GLN A 173 -7.58 7.50 11.19
CA GLN A 173 -8.30 7.14 12.43
C GLN A 173 -7.75 7.83 13.69
N LEU A 174 -6.57 8.45 13.63
CA LEU A 174 -5.99 9.14 14.79
C LEU A 174 -6.84 10.36 15.17
N PRO A 175 -6.99 10.69 16.47
CA PRO A 175 -7.55 11.96 16.89
C PRO A 175 -6.68 13.13 16.39
N SER A 176 -7.27 14.25 16.00
CA SER A 176 -6.52 15.42 15.50
C SER A 176 -5.52 16.00 16.51
N SER A 177 -5.74 15.78 17.81
CA SER A 177 -4.84 16.16 18.91
C SER A 177 -3.69 15.17 19.15
N SER A 178 -3.59 14.09 18.37
CA SER A 178 -2.58 13.05 18.56
C SER A 178 -1.17 13.62 18.41
N LYS A 179 -0.29 13.26 19.34
CA LYS A 179 1.14 13.60 19.28
C LYS A 179 1.78 13.08 18.00
N ILE A 180 1.34 11.93 17.50
CA ILE A 180 1.81 11.33 16.25
C ILE A 180 1.60 12.28 15.05
N ILE A 181 0.44 12.95 14.99
CA ILE A 181 0.17 13.92 13.92
C ILE A 181 1.16 15.06 14.01
N LYS A 182 1.35 15.64 15.20
CA LYS A 182 2.32 16.73 15.42
C LYS A 182 3.74 16.31 15.04
N THR A 183 4.14 15.09 15.42
CA THR A 183 5.44 14.54 15.05
C THR A 183 5.61 14.48 13.53
N PHE A 184 4.60 14.01 12.78
CA PHE A 184 4.68 14.01 11.31
C PHE A 184 4.64 15.40 10.67
N GLN A 185 4.17 16.44 11.36
CA GLN A 185 4.23 17.82 10.84
C GLN A 185 5.65 18.40 10.88
N ILE A 186 6.50 17.96 11.80
CA ILE A 186 7.86 18.47 11.98
C ILE A 186 8.93 17.62 11.26
N PHE A 187 8.51 16.55 10.58
CA PHE A 187 9.42 15.70 9.82
C PHE A 187 10.12 16.52 8.72
N GLY A 188 11.45 16.45 8.70
CA GLY A 188 12.28 17.20 7.75
C GLY A 188 12.56 18.65 8.17
N CYS A 189 12.10 19.11 9.34
CA CYS A 189 12.47 20.43 9.86
C CYS A 189 13.86 20.47 10.52
N SER A 190 14.42 19.31 10.86
CA SER A 190 15.75 19.15 11.47
C SER A 190 16.38 17.82 11.04
N ASP A 191 17.71 17.74 11.14
CA ASP A 191 18.48 16.53 10.81
C ASP A 191 18.20 15.36 11.77
N SER A 192 17.75 15.65 13.00
CA SER A 192 17.41 14.66 14.01
C SER A 192 16.03 14.93 14.61
N LEU A 193 15.37 13.85 15.01
CA LEU A 193 14.10 13.87 15.73
C LEU A 193 14.34 13.72 17.24
N PRO A 194 13.65 14.49 18.09
CA PRO A 194 13.68 14.28 19.54
C PRO A 194 13.27 12.87 19.92
N GLU A 195 13.86 12.31 20.99
CA GLU A 195 13.59 10.94 21.44
C GLU A 195 12.10 10.71 21.73
N ALA A 196 11.41 11.69 22.30
CA ALA A 196 9.97 11.64 22.54
C ALA A 196 9.14 11.49 21.24
N ASP A 197 9.61 12.09 20.15
CA ASP A 197 8.98 11.99 18.83
C ASP A 197 9.28 10.66 18.15
N VAL A 198 10.49 10.14 18.33
CA VAL A 198 10.84 8.77 17.89
C VAL A 198 9.89 7.76 18.54
N VAL A 199 9.67 7.83 19.85
CA VAL A 199 8.73 6.95 20.58
C VAL A 199 7.30 7.07 20.04
N ASN A 200 6.85 8.27 19.67
CA ASN A 200 5.52 8.46 19.06
C ASN A 200 5.41 7.72 17.72
N VAL A 201 6.44 7.83 16.88
CA VAL A 201 6.48 7.20 15.55
C VAL A 201 6.59 5.68 15.69
N GLU A 202 7.42 5.17 16.59
CA GLU A 202 7.51 3.74 16.90
C GLU A 202 6.16 3.18 17.36
N THR A 203 5.48 3.89 18.27
CA THR A 203 4.13 3.51 18.72
C THR A 203 3.15 3.47 17.55
N PHE A 204 3.23 4.43 16.63
CA PHE A 204 2.40 4.44 15.43
C PHE A 204 2.71 3.26 14.51
N VAL A 205 3.98 2.99 14.20
CA VAL A 205 4.42 1.83 13.42
C VAL A 205 3.89 0.54 14.04
N CYS A 206 4.14 0.34 15.34
CA CYS A 206 3.61 -0.79 16.10
C CYS A 206 2.11 -0.89 15.98
N SER A 207 1.35 0.21 16.01
CA SER A 207 -0.11 0.19 15.86
C SER A 207 -0.59 -0.21 14.46
N VAL A 208 0.16 0.16 13.40
CA VAL A 208 -0.15 -0.16 12.01
C VAL A 208 0.14 -1.63 11.75
N TYR A 209 1.32 -2.08 12.18
CA TYR A 209 1.66 -3.49 12.18
C TYR A 209 0.73 -4.28 13.08
N SER A 210 0.25 -3.71 14.20
CA SER A 210 -0.68 -4.38 15.10
C SER A 210 -2.11 -4.46 14.56
N SER A 211 -2.47 -3.56 13.63
CA SER A 211 -3.76 -3.63 12.94
C SER A 211 -3.71 -4.65 11.82
N LYS A 212 -2.56 -4.77 11.13
CA LYS A 212 -2.27 -5.95 10.31
C LYS A 212 -2.10 -7.19 11.18
N SER A 213 -1.66 -7.03 12.42
CA SER A 213 -1.58 -8.09 13.40
C SER A 213 -2.91 -8.33 14.14
N LEU A 214 -3.99 -7.61 13.88
CA LEU A 214 -5.29 -8.20 14.16
C LEU A 214 -5.61 -9.31 13.14
N CYS A 215 -4.98 -9.24 11.96
CA CYS A 215 -4.91 -10.32 10.98
C CYS A 215 -3.72 -11.29 11.26
N MET A 216 -2.60 -10.83 11.85
CA MET A 216 -1.32 -11.58 12.01
C MET A 216 -0.88 -11.91 13.47
N MET A 217 -1.41 -11.24 14.49
CA MET A 217 -1.30 -11.42 15.96
C MET A 217 -2.71 -11.43 16.63
N THR A 218 -3.50 -12.46 16.35
CA THR A 218 -4.29 -13.07 17.43
C THR A 218 -3.39 -13.82 18.44
N SER A 219 -2.19 -13.31 18.70
CA SER A 219 -1.15 -13.94 19.48
C SER A 219 -0.22 -12.83 19.96
N THR A 220 -0.33 -12.39 21.20
CA THR A 220 0.72 -12.87 22.11
C THR A 220 0.29 -13.24 23.52
N ARG A 221 -0.99 -13.18 23.94
CA ARG A 221 -1.35 -13.72 25.27
C ARG A 221 -2.63 -14.55 25.43
N GLU A 222 -3.49 -14.74 24.42
CA GLU A 222 -4.78 -15.41 24.67
C GLU A 222 -5.27 -16.51 23.70
N ARG A 223 -4.53 -16.90 22.64
CA ARG A 223 -5.07 -17.90 21.68
C ARG A 223 -4.05 -18.92 21.15
N ALA A 224 -3.07 -19.30 21.96
CA ALA A 224 -2.32 -20.52 21.69
C ALA A 224 -3.27 -21.71 21.88
N LEU A 225 -3.53 -22.48 20.82
CA LEU A 225 -4.29 -23.72 20.96
C LEU A 225 -3.39 -24.76 21.63
N TRP A 226 -3.96 -25.48 22.59
CA TRP A 226 -3.28 -26.59 23.24
C TRP A 226 -2.69 -27.53 22.17
N LEU A 227 -1.40 -27.85 22.28
CA LEU A 227 -0.64 -28.72 21.38
C LEU A 227 -0.29 -28.16 19.98
N ILE A 228 -1.09 -27.27 19.39
CA ILE A 228 -0.88 -26.76 18.01
C ILE A 228 -0.16 -25.41 17.97
N GLY A 229 -0.16 -24.68 19.08
CA GLY A 229 0.50 -23.39 19.21
C GLY A 229 -0.31 -22.23 18.65
N HIS A 230 0.38 -21.20 18.15
CA HIS A 230 -0.23 -19.95 17.72
C HIS A 230 -0.93 -20.08 16.36
N LEU A 231 -2.13 -19.51 16.21
CA LEU A 231 -2.82 -19.53 14.92
C LEU A 231 -2.08 -18.68 13.87
N GLU A 232 -2.02 -19.18 12.63
CA GLU A 232 -1.33 -18.53 11.50
C GLU A 232 -2.35 -18.08 10.45
N CYS A 233 -2.25 -16.83 10.01
CA CYS A 233 -3.13 -16.28 8.98
C CYS A 233 -2.64 -16.57 7.55
N GLU A 234 -1.43 -17.08 7.38
CA GLU A 234 -0.86 -17.47 6.09
C GLU A 234 0.00 -18.71 6.27
N ILE A 235 -0.02 -19.59 5.27
CA ILE A 235 0.88 -20.74 5.19
C ILE A 235 2.17 -20.29 4.50
N THR A 236 3.32 -20.64 5.07
CA THR A 236 4.64 -20.33 4.50
C THR A 236 4.75 -20.84 3.06
N ARG A 237 5.14 -19.97 2.13
CA ARG A 237 5.23 -20.30 0.69
C ARG A 237 6.59 -20.86 0.26
N ALA A 238 7.57 -20.91 1.15
CA ALA A 238 8.94 -21.32 0.85
C ALA A 238 9.17 -22.85 0.95
N ARG A 239 8.26 -23.58 1.59
CA ARG A 239 8.32 -25.04 1.80
C ARG A 239 6.92 -25.61 1.70
N LEU A 240 6.81 -26.93 1.47
CA LEU A 240 5.53 -27.60 1.55
C LEU A 240 4.98 -27.57 2.99
N PRO A 241 3.65 -27.43 3.16
CA PRO A 241 3.07 -27.16 4.47
C PRO A 241 3.01 -28.39 5.37
N SER A 242 3.35 -28.24 6.64
CA SER A 242 3.18 -29.31 7.64
C SER A 242 1.72 -29.44 8.10
N LYS A 243 1.36 -30.59 8.69
CA LYS A 243 0.06 -30.83 9.31
C LYS A 243 -0.26 -29.74 10.36
N GLY A 244 0.74 -29.30 11.11
CA GLY A 244 0.63 -28.20 12.08
C GLY A 244 0.26 -26.86 11.45
N GLN A 245 0.94 -26.45 10.37
CA GLN A 245 0.63 -25.19 9.67
C GLN A 245 -0.79 -25.19 9.08
N VAL A 246 -1.19 -26.31 8.49
CA VAL A 246 -2.54 -26.47 7.92
C VAL A 246 -3.61 -26.38 9.01
N LEU A 247 -3.39 -27.01 10.18
CA LEU A 247 -4.31 -26.92 11.32
C LEU A 247 -4.37 -25.50 11.91
N ARG A 248 -3.22 -24.84 12.10
CA ARG A 248 -3.15 -23.45 12.58
C ARG A 248 -3.97 -22.52 11.70
N LYS A 249 -3.84 -22.66 10.38
CA LYS A 249 -4.60 -21.88 9.40
C LYS A 249 -6.09 -22.23 9.39
N PHE A 250 -6.45 -23.51 9.55
CA PHE A 250 -7.86 -23.93 9.67
C PHE A 250 -8.55 -23.29 10.88
N TYR A 251 -7.92 -23.37 12.05
CA TYR A 251 -8.47 -22.78 13.27
C TYR A 251 -8.43 -21.26 13.27
N PHE A 252 -7.57 -20.63 12.47
CA PHE A 252 -7.67 -19.21 12.17
C PHE A 252 -9.01 -18.89 11.47
N HIS A 253 -9.31 -19.56 10.36
CA HIS A 253 -10.56 -19.35 9.62
C HIS A 253 -11.82 -19.71 10.43
N HIS A 254 -11.79 -20.84 11.15
CA HIS A 254 -12.95 -21.29 11.92
C HIS A 254 -13.13 -20.52 13.24
N GLY A 255 -12.05 -20.35 14.00
CA GLY A 255 -12.07 -19.75 15.33
C GLY A 255 -12.11 -18.22 15.31
N ILE A 256 -11.37 -17.58 14.40
CA ILE A 256 -11.24 -16.13 14.30
C ILE A 256 -12.23 -15.54 13.31
N GLU A 257 -12.21 -16.00 12.07
CA GLU A 257 -13.09 -15.47 11.01
C GLU A 257 -14.52 -16.03 11.08
N LYS A 258 -14.81 -16.91 12.05
CA LYS A 258 -16.13 -17.53 12.29
C LYS A 258 -16.73 -18.24 11.08
N LYS A 259 -15.88 -18.72 10.16
CA LYS A 259 -16.31 -19.51 9.00
C LYS A 259 -16.78 -20.89 9.45
N THR A 260 -17.72 -21.48 8.72
CA THR A 260 -18.14 -22.87 8.97
C THR A 260 -16.99 -23.83 8.64
N LYS A 261 -16.92 -25.00 9.32
CA LYS A 261 -15.87 -26.00 9.07
C LYS A 261 -15.71 -26.35 7.58
N PRO A 262 -16.79 -26.55 6.79
CA PRO A 262 -16.66 -26.87 5.37
C PRO A 262 -16.08 -25.73 4.53
N VAL A 263 -16.36 -24.47 4.89
CA VAL A 263 -15.84 -23.28 4.19
C VAL A 263 -14.38 -23.05 4.55
N ALA A 264 -14.05 -23.08 5.85
CA ALA A 264 -12.68 -22.99 6.34
C ALA A 264 -11.78 -24.07 5.71
N ALA A 265 -12.22 -25.33 5.70
CA ALA A 265 -11.44 -26.41 5.10
C ALA A 265 -11.22 -26.21 3.59
N LYS A 266 -12.22 -25.69 2.86
CA LYS A 266 -12.08 -25.43 1.42
C LYS A 266 -10.98 -24.40 1.16
N GLU A 267 -11.03 -23.24 1.83
CA GLU A 267 -10.06 -22.16 1.62
C GLU A 267 -8.63 -22.57 1.99
N VAL A 268 -8.47 -23.32 3.09
CA VAL A 268 -7.14 -23.84 3.48
C VAL A 268 -6.58 -24.77 2.40
N ILE A 269 -7.39 -25.71 1.91
CA ILE A 269 -6.92 -26.64 0.88
C ILE A 269 -6.62 -25.93 -0.43
N GLU A 270 -7.40 -24.96 -0.86
CA GLU A 270 -7.08 -24.17 -2.06
C GLU A 270 -5.70 -23.49 -1.95
N ALA A 271 -5.37 -22.95 -0.76
CA ALA A 271 -4.05 -22.40 -0.50
C ALA A 271 -2.94 -23.46 -0.52
N VAL A 272 -3.18 -24.64 0.06
CA VAL A 272 -2.24 -25.77 0.05
C VAL A 272 -1.99 -26.25 -1.39
N LEU A 273 -3.04 -26.48 -2.17
CA LEU A 273 -2.93 -26.93 -3.56
C LEU A 273 -2.15 -25.95 -4.44
N LEU A 274 -2.28 -24.64 -4.19
CA LEU A 274 -1.50 -23.62 -4.88
C LEU A 274 0.00 -23.72 -4.56
N ILE A 275 0.38 -24.03 -3.32
CA ILE A 275 1.78 -24.23 -2.92
C ILE A 275 2.34 -25.49 -3.59
N TRP A 276 1.60 -26.59 -3.56
CA TRP A 276 2.00 -27.85 -4.19
C TRP A 276 2.11 -27.72 -5.72
N GLY A 277 1.18 -27.01 -6.36
CA GLY A 277 1.23 -26.74 -7.80
C GLY A 277 2.44 -25.89 -8.21
N ARG A 278 2.91 -24.98 -7.34
CA ARG A 278 4.16 -24.24 -7.57
C ARG A 278 5.41 -25.11 -7.41
N ALA A 279 5.34 -26.15 -6.59
CA ALA A 279 6.39 -27.15 -6.46
C ALA A 279 6.39 -28.17 -7.61
N GLY A 280 5.48 -28.06 -8.58
CA GLY A 280 5.40 -28.98 -9.72
C GLY A 280 4.86 -30.37 -9.36
N ILE A 281 4.39 -30.59 -8.13
CA ILE A 281 3.93 -31.90 -7.66
C ILE A 281 2.44 -32.08 -8.01
N PRO A 282 2.06 -33.13 -8.74
CA PRO A 282 0.66 -33.44 -9.03
C PRO A 282 -0.15 -33.63 -7.73
N THR A 283 -1.31 -32.99 -7.65
CA THR A 283 -2.15 -33.00 -6.45
C THR A 283 -3.43 -33.80 -6.63
N SER A 284 -3.91 -34.38 -5.53
CA SER A 284 -5.22 -35.02 -5.44
C SER A 284 -6.35 -34.01 -5.59
N ALA A 285 -7.56 -34.51 -5.89
CA ALA A 285 -8.74 -33.66 -6.03
C ALA A 285 -9.05 -32.89 -4.73
N LEU A 286 -9.58 -31.66 -4.88
CA LEU A 286 -9.96 -30.78 -3.77
C LEU A 286 -10.79 -31.49 -2.69
N ARG A 287 -11.72 -32.37 -3.12
CA ARG A 287 -12.58 -33.17 -2.23
C ARG A 287 -11.76 -34.07 -1.32
N THR A 288 -10.84 -34.85 -1.88
CA THR A 288 -10.00 -35.81 -1.14
C THR A 288 -9.08 -35.09 -0.16
N ALA A 289 -8.44 -34.00 -0.59
CA ALA A 289 -7.60 -33.18 0.27
C ALA A 289 -8.40 -32.53 1.42
N LYS A 290 -9.64 -32.11 1.15
CA LYS A 290 -10.56 -31.59 2.18
C LYS A 290 -10.96 -32.67 3.20
N GLU A 291 -11.26 -33.88 2.75
CA GLU A 291 -11.57 -35.02 3.64
C GLU A 291 -10.37 -35.36 4.54
N LYS A 292 -9.14 -35.33 4.00
CA LYS A 292 -7.90 -35.47 4.80
C LYS A 292 -7.78 -34.40 5.89
N LEU A 293 -8.03 -33.13 5.57
CA LEU A 293 -7.98 -32.04 6.54
C LEU A 293 -9.05 -32.21 7.63
N LEU A 294 -10.28 -32.55 7.27
CA LEU A 294 -11.35 -32.75 8.24
C LEU A 294 -11.08 -33.95 9.17
N SER A 295 -10.46 -35.01 8.66
CA SER A 295 -9.99 -36.15 9.47
C SER A 295 -8.92 -35.71 10.49
N LEU A 296 -7.96 -34.89 10.06
CA LEU A 296 -6.93 -34.33 10.94
C LEU A 296 -7.54 -33.42 12.03
N VAL A 297 -8.52 -32.59 11.68
CA VAL A 297 -9.28 -31.76 12.62
C VAL A 297 -10.03 -32.63 13.64
N ALA A 298 -10.69 -33.71 13.21
CA ALA A 298 -11.41 -34.62 14.09
C ALA A 298 -10.48 -35.35 15.07
N LYS A 299 -9.29 -35.77 14.61
CA LYS A 299 -8.25 -36.35 15.48
C LYS A 299 -7.86 -35.37 16.60
N TYR A 300 -7.60 -34.12 16.25
CA TYR A 300 -7.25 -33.08 17.23
C TYR A 300 -8.39 -32.79 18.21
N GLU A 301 -9.63 -32.64 17.72
CA GLU A 301 -10.80 -32.42 18.60
C GLU A 301 -11.03 -33.59 19.57
N SER A 302 -10.72 -34.82 19.15
CA SER A 302 -10.76 -35.99 20.05
C SER A 302 -9.71 -35.91 21.16
N LEU A 303 -8.51 -35.40 20.88
CA LEU A 303 -7.47 -35.20 21.89
C LEU A 303 -7.87 -34.12 22.88
N GLN A 304 -8.45 -33.01 22.39
CA GLN A 304 -8.94 -31.93 23.26
C GLN A 304 -9.99 -32.43 24.27
N LYS A 305 -10.89 -33.34 23.88
CA LYS A 305 -11.88 -33.94 24.79
C LYS A 305 -11.26 -34.75 25.92
N HIS A 306 -10.04 -35.26 25.74
CA HIS A 306 -9.36 -36.12 26.71
C HIS A 306 -8.20 -35.44 27.44
N GLN A 307 -7.96 -34.15 27.18
CA GLN A 307 -6.85 -33.35 27.74
C GLN A 307 -6.71 -33.42 29.28
N LYS A 308 -7.82 -33.55 30.02
CA LYS A 308 -7.81 -33.59 31.49
C LYS A 308 -7.59 -34.99 32.07
N ARG A 309 -7.51 -36.04 31.23
CA ARG A 309 -7.37 -37.44 31.68
C ARG A 309 -5.90 -37.80 31.83
N ALA A 310 -5.45 -38.03 33.06
CA ALA A 310 -4.08 -38.46 33.37
C ALA A 310 -3.84 -39.97 33.12
N SER A 311 -4.23 -40.49 31.95
CA SER A 311 -3.95 -41.88 31.55
C SER A 311 -2.72 -41.98 30.66
N GLU A 312 -1.91 -43.01 30.84
CA GLU A 312 -0.71 -43.26 30.03
C GLU A 312 -1.01 -43.34 28.52
N THR A 313 -2.13 -43.98 28.15
CA THR A 313 -2.60 -44.04 26.76
C THR A 313 -2.93 -42.67 26.17
N ALA A 314 -3.41 -41.72 26.99
CA ALA A 314 -3.67 -40.35 26.53
C ALA A 314 -2.34 -39.61 26.27
N ARG A 315 -1.36 -39.75 27.16
CA ARG A 315 -0.03 -39.14 26.99
C ARG A 315 0.69 -39.65 25.75
N MET A 316 0.63 -40.96 25.49
CA MET A 316 1.20 -41.54 24.26
C MET A 316 0.53 -40.96 22.99
N LYS A 317 -0.80 -40.84 22.98
CA LYS A 317 -1.52 -40.25 21.84
C LYS A 317 -1.19 -38.78 21.62
N GLU A 318 -0.97 -38.02 22.70
CA GLU A 318 -0.52 -36.63 22.63
C GLU A 318 0.90 -36.51 22.05
N GLU A 319 1.85 -37.33 22.51
CA GLU A 319 3.22 -37.33 21.99
C GLU A 319 3.28 -37.76 20.53
N MET A 320 2.56 -38.81 20.15
CA MET A 320 2.44 -39.24 18.75
C MET A 320 1.88 -38.12 17.87
N PHE A 321 0.81 -37.44 18.32
CA PHE A 321 0.24 -36.36 17.54
C PHE A 321 1.17 -35.15 17.44
N LYS A 322 1.97 -34.84 18.48
CA LYS A 322 3.00 -33.79 18.39
C LYS A 322 4.03 -34.10 17.31
N GLY A 323 4.47 -35.36 17.19
CA GLY A 323 5.32 -35.80 16.09
C GLY A 323 4.64 -35.60 14.74
N ASP A 324 3.39 -36.05 14.61
CA ASP A 324 2.60 -35.93 13.38
C ASP A 324 2.45 -34.47 12.91
N LEU A 325 2.46 -33.48 13.80
CA LEU A 325 2.29 -32.06 13.45
C LEU A 325 3.45 -31.50 12.62
N GLU A 326 4.65 -32.05 12.77
CA GLU A 326 5.83 -31.65 12.01
C GLU A 326 5.90 -32.32 10.63
N ASP A 327 5.14 -33.40 10.43
CA ASP A 327 5.05 -34.07 9.14
C ASP A 327 4.41 -33.19 8.05
N LEU A 328 4.77 -33.48 6.81
CA LEU A 328 4.13 -32.95 5.62
C LEU A 328 2.62 -33.23 5.59
N PHE A 329 1.81 -32.21 5.27
CA PHE A 329 0.41 -32.42 4.92
C PHE A 329 0.30 -32.88 3.46
N ASP A 330 0.42 -34.19 3.26
CA ASP A 330 0.47 -34.81 1.94
C ASP A 330 -0.87 -34.77 1.18
N VAL A 331 -0.88 -34.01 0.09
CA VAL A 331 -1.99 -33.92 -0.88
C VAL A 331 -1.60 -34.38 -2.28
N ALA A 332 -0.48 -35.08 -2.45
CA ALA A 332 -0.06 -35.67 -3.71
C ALA A 332 -1.16 -36.56 -4.31
N SER A 333 -1.24 -36.63 -5.64
CA SER A 333 -2.06 -37.64 -6.30
C SER A 333 -1.45 -39.04 -6.13
N SER A 334 -2.26 -40.09 -6.19
CA SER A 334 -1.79 -41.48 -6.05
C SER A 334 -0.81 -41.89 -7.14
N ASP A 335 -0.82 -41.18 -8.27
CA ASP A 335 0.06 -41.34 -9.43
C ASP A 335 1.05 -40.17 -9.57
N ALA A 336 1.34 -39.44 -8.47
CA ALA A 336 2.19 -38.27 -8.50
C ALA A 336 3.59 -38.59 -9.05
N LEU A 337 4.21 -39.68 -8.59
CA LEU A 337 5.53 -40.12 -9.04
C LEU A 337 5.56 -40.44 -10.55
N ASP A 338 4.47 -40.99 -11.09
CA ASP A 338 4.36 -41.32 -12.52
C ASP A 338 4.16 -40.07 -13.40
N ARG A 339 3.59 -39.00 -12.83
CA ARG A 339 3.25 -37.76 -13.53
C ARG A 339 4.25 -36.63 -13.36
N MET A 340 5.29 -36.81 -12.54
CA MET A 340 6.36 -35.83 -12.39
C MET A 340 7.21 -35.78 -13.66
N THR A 341 7.33 -34.59 -14.24
CA THR A 341 8.00 -34.35 -15.53
C THR A 341 9.50 -34.09 -15.41
N VAL A 342 10.03 -33.97 -14.19
CA VAL A 342 11.45 -33.72 -13.91
C VAL A 342 12.04 -35.01 -13.36
N GLU A 343 13.00 -35.62 -14.08
CA GLU A 343 13.63 -36.89 -13.66
C GLU A 343 14.44 -36.77 -12.36
N GLU A 344 14.96 -35.58 -12.05
CA GLU A 344 15.72 -35.31 -10.81
C GLU A 344 14.85 -35.29 -9.55
N ASP A 345 13.51 -35.18 -9.70
CA ASP A 345 12.55 -35.12 -8.61
C ASP A 345 11.71 -36.41 -8.45
N LYS A 346 11.87 -37.41 -9.35
CA LYS A 346 11.31 -38.76 -9.20
C LYS A 346 12.11 -39.57 -8.20
#